data_AF-A0A178WR67-F1
#
_entry.id   AF-A0A178WR67-F1
#
_cell.length_a   1.000
_cell.length_b   1.000
_cell.length_c   1.000
_cell.angle_alpha   90.00
_cell.angle_beta   90.00
_cell.angle_gamma   90.00
#
_symmetry.space_group_name_H-M   'P 1'
#
loop_
_entity.id
_entity.type
_entity.pdbx_description
1 polymer ?
#
loop_
_entity_poly.entity_id
_entity_poly.type
_entity_poly.pdbx_seq_one_letter_code
_entity_poly.pdbx_strand_id
1 'polypeptide(L)'
;MAQRRERNLSGTYQRQVFDLVLSIWDAAVVDEKMRLNPLKKATIPRPKPTTKEVQVWPEKRVHAIEEAVVERFKPAVVIGAGLGLRPGEVLAFSPDNIDREKMVYRCTRQLVMVKGVQKFKLPKGRKVREIPLGYGLLEKIDAYLEEYPPVAVTLPWGERDGQAYETVNLLMTKPSGVPYKNQSFHMGVWLPAFVAAGLAYVNDRDGMHALRHLFASLMLSRGVSIKELSAYLGHSSEAFTLRVYTHLMETSYERARAAIDSVFRPSGDLASAA
;
A
#
# COMPACT_ATOMS: atom_id res chain seq x y z
N MET A 1 9.27 -36.32 26.69
CA MET A 1 9.81 -35.54 25.56
C MET A 1 8.64 -35.00 24.76
N ALA A 2 8.23 -33.76 24.99
CA ALA A 2 7.09 -33.16 24.30
C ALA A 2 7.46 -32.93 22.82
N GLN A 3 6.76 -33.60 21.91
CA GLN A 3 6.77 -33.27 20.48
C GLN A 3 6.46 -31.77 20.35
N ARG A 4 7.48 -30.97 20.02
CA ARG A 4 7.28 -29.58 19.61
C ARG A 4 6.38 -29.63 18.37
N ARG A 5 5.11 -29.26 18.53
CA ARG A 5 4.26 -28.86 17.41
C ARG A 5 5.03 -27.80 16.63
N GLU A 6 5.54 -28.17 15.47
CA GLU A 6 6.07 -27.19 14.51
C GLU A 6 4.93 -26.25 14.18
N ARG A 7 4.96 -25.06 14.79
CA ARG A 7 4.07 -23.98 14.38
C ARG A 7 4.56 -23.56 13.01
N ASN A 8 3.73 -23.72 11.98
CA ASN A 8 3.94 -23.19 10.63
C ASN A 8 3.94 -21.65 10.65
N LEU A 9 5.00 -21.07 11.19
CA LEU A 9 5.24 -19.64 11.27
C LEU A 9 5.91 -19.16 9.98
N SER A 10 5.52 -17.97 9.48
CA SER A 10 6.16 -17.39 8.30
C SER A 10 7.65 -17.13 8.54
N GLY A 11 8.50 -17.29 7.52
CA GLY A 11 9.94 -17.04 7.63
C GLY A 11 10.26 -15.61 8.06
N THR A 12 9.42 -14.63 7.69
CA THR A 12 9.52 -13.25 8.16
C THR A 12 9.27 -13.13 9.66
N TYR A 13 8.23 -13.78 10.18
CA TYR A 13 7.94 -13.77 11.62
C TYR A 13 9.04 -14.48 12.41
N GLN A 14 9.50 -15.64 11.93
CA GLN A 14 10.65 -16.34 12.53
C GLN A 14 11.89 -15.45 12.59
N ARG A 15 12.17 -14.69 11.52
CA ARG A 15 13.28 -13.73 11.50
C ARG A 15 13.08 -12.57 12.47
N GLN A 16 11.89 -12.01 12.57
CA GLN A 16 11.59 -10.94 13.54
C GLN A 16 11.82 -11.41 14.98
N VAL A 17 11.35 -12.61 15.32
CA VAL A 17 11.59 -13.21 16.63
C VAL A 17 13.08 -13.44 16.85
N PHE A 18 13.79 -14.01 15.88
CA PHE A 18 15.24 -14.22 15.96
C PHE A 18 15.99 -12.90 16.20
N ASP A 19 15.68 -11.86 15.42
CA ASP A 19 16.34 -10.56 15.50
C ASP A 19 16.05 -9.84 16.83
N LEU A 20 14.83 -9.99 17.37
CA LEU A 20 14.49 -9.50 18.70
C LEU A 20 15.32 -10.18 19.79
N VAL A 21 15.38 -11.52 19.79
CA VAL A 21 16.18 -12.26 20.77
C VAL A 21 17.66 -11.91 20.61
N LEU A 22 18.17 -11.82 19.38
CA LEU A 22 19.54 -11.38 19.09
C LEU A 22 19.85 -10.02 19.73
N SER A 23 18.94 -9.05 19.60
CA SER A 23 19.10 -7.71 20.18
C SER A 23 19.07 -7.69 21.71
N ILE A 24 18.22 -8.52 22.33
CA ILE A 24 18.16 -8.65 23.80
C ILE A 24 19.48 -9.21 24.34
N TRP A 25 20.02 -10.23 23.68
CA TRP A 25 21.32 -10.80 24.06
C TRP A 25 22.47 -9.83 23.83
N ASP A 26 22.46 -9.07 22.72
CA ASP A 26 23.46 -8.05 22.47
C ASP A 26 23.45 -6.97 23.56
N ALA A 27 22.27 -6.50 23.99
CA ALA A 27 22.14 -5.58 25.10
C ALA A 27 22.69 -6.18 26.41
N ALA A 28 22.36 -7.44 26.72
CA ALA A 28 22.85 -8.12 27.92
C ALA A 28 24.38 -8.32 27.93
N VAL A 29 25.01 -8.46 26.76
CA VAL A 29 26.47 -8.53 26.63
C VAL A 29 27.11 -7.17 26.83
N VAL A 30 26.52 -6.11 26.26
CA VAL A 30 26.99 -4.73 26.46
C VAL A 30 26.91 -4.32 27.94
N ASP A 31 25.85 -4.74 28.64
CA ASP A 31 25.67 -4.49 30.08
C ASP A 31 26.44 -5.49 30.97
N GLU A 32 27.32 -6.30 30.38
CA GLU A 32 28.16 -7.32 31.04
C GLU A 32 27.38 -8.36 31.86
N LYS A 33 26.06 -8.47 31.66
CA LYS A 33 25.20 -9.50 32.28
C LYS A 33 25.41 -10.88 31.66
N MET A 34 25.91 -10.91 30.44
CA MET A 34 26.25 -12.11 29.68
C MET A 34 27.63 -11.95 29.05
N ARG A 35 28.41 -13.04 29.03
CA ARG A 35 29.77 -13.01 28.44
C ARG A 35 29.76 -12.96 26.91
N LEU A 36 28.77 -13.61 26.28
CA LEU A 36 28.69 -13.70 24.81
C LEU A 36 27.26 -13.89 24.35
N ASN A 37 27.01 -13.54 23.09
CA ASN A 37 25.73 -13.78 22.42
C ASN A 37 25.75 -15.15 21.71
N PRO A 38 24.97 -16.16 22.17
CA PRO A 38 24.96 -17.49 21.57
C PRO A 38 24.38 -17.49 20.15
N LEU A 39 23.56 -16.50 19.79
CA LEU A 39 22.94 -16.39 18.46
C LEU A 39 23.89 -15.86 17.38
N LYS A 40 25.06 -15.34 17.77
CA LYS A 40 26.13 -14.97 16.84
C LYS A 40 27.02 -16.16 16.46
N LYS A 41 26.88 -17.30 17.15
CA LYS A 41 27.54 -18.55 16.77
C LYS A 41 26.74 -19.24 15.66
N ALA A 42 27.44 -19.88 14.72
CA ALA A 42 26.85 -20.51 13.54
C ALA A 42 25.85 -21.65 13.84
N THR A 43 25.72 -22.08 15.09
CA THR A 43 24.88 -23.21 15.51
C THR A 43 23.38 -22.97 15.27
N ILE A 44 22.91 -21.72 15.28
CA ILE A 44 21.52 -21.39 14.96
C ILE A 44 21.49 -20.45 13.76
N PRO A 45 21.16 -20.94 12.55
CA PRO A 45 21.14 -20.09 11.37
C PRO A 45 20.03 -19.06 11.47
N ARG A 46 20.36 -17.80 11.17
CA ARG A 46 19.37 -16.73 11.06
C ARG A 46 18.34 -17.10 9.98
N PRO A 47 17.04 -17.11 10.30
CA PRO A 47 16.01 -17.49 9.33
C PRO A 47 16.09 -16.65 8.05
N LYS A 48 16.03 -17.33 6.90
CA LYS A 48 15.89 -16.66 5.60
C LYS A 48 14.40 -16.40 5.37
N PRO A 49 13.96 -15.14 5.26
CA PRO A 49 12.58 -14.86 4.95
C PRO A 49 12.31 -15.39 3.55
N THR A 50 11.22 -16.13 3.38
CA THR A 50 10.71 -16.47 2.07
C THR A 50 10.07 -15.23 1.47
N THR A 51 10.70 -14.67 0.45
CA THR A 51 10.10 -13.62 -0.38
C THR A 51 9.07 -14.28 -1.28
N LYS A 52 7.78 -14.09 -0.99
CA LYS A 52 6.71 -14.38 -1.95
C LYS A 52 6.67 -13.25 -2.96
N GLU A 53 6.65 -13.60 -4.24
CA GLU A 53 6.42 -12.63 -5.30
C GLU A 53 5.02 -12.03 -5.15
N VAL A 54 4.92 -10.73 -5.40
CA VAL A 54 3.63 -10.03 -5.40
C VAL A 54 2.79 -10.57 -6.54
N GLN A 55 1.61 -11.08 -6.21
CA GLN A 55 0.59 -11.43 -7.19
C GLN A 55 -0.32 -10.24 -7.42
N VAL A 56 -0.35 -9.77 -8.66
CA VAL A 56 -1.19 -8.65 -9.08
C VAL A 56 -2.57 -9.18 -9.44
N TRP A 57 -3.60 -8.48 -8.97
CA TRP A 57 -4.96 -8.80 -9.36
C TRP A 57 -5.20 -8.50 -10.84
N PRO A 58 -5.92 -9.36 -11.58
CA PRO A 58 -6.44 -9.00 -12.88
C PRO A 58 -7.53 -7.93 -12.72
N GLU A 59 -7.69 -7.07 -13.72
CA GLU A 59 -8.69 -5.98 -13.72
C GLU A 59 -10.11 -6.48 -13.41
N LYS A 60 -10.50 -7.64 -13.97
CA LYS A 60 -11.80 -8.28 -13.72
C LYS A 60 -12.05 -8.55 -12.22
N ARG A 61 -11.01 -8.90 -11.44
CA ARG A 61 -11.14 -9.14 -10.00
C ARG A 61 -11.38 -7.84 -9.25
N VAL A 62 -10.78 -6.74 -9.71
CA VAL A 62 -10.96 -5.40 -9.11
C VAL A 62 -12.38 -4.93 -9.33
N HIS A 63 -12.88 -5.01 -10.56
CA HIS A 63 -14.25 -4.62 -10.89
C HIS A 63 -15.27 -5.51 -10.14
N ALA A 64 -15.05 -6.81 -10.07
CA ALA A 64 -15.94 -7.70 -9.30
C ALA A 64 -16.02 -7.32 -7.82
N ILE A 65 -14.90 -6.91 -7.21
CA ILE A 65 -14.89 -6.42 -5.82
C ILE A 65 -15.49 -5.02 -5.73
N GLU A 66 -15.22 -4.10 -6.67
CA GLU A 66 -15.85 -2.78 -6.74
C GLU A 66 -17.38 -2.90 -6.80
N GLU A 67 -17.91 -3.79 -7.62
CA GLU A 67 -19.35 -4.04 -7.76
C GLU A 67 -19.97 -4.68 -6.51
N ALA A 68 -19.23 -5.56 -5.83
CA ALA A 68 -19.71 -6.29 -4.66
C ALA A 68 -19.57 -5.54 -3.33
N VAL A 69 -18.72 -4.51 -3.27
CA VAL A 69 -18.62 -3.62 -2.11
C VAL A 69 -19.89 -2.77 -2.01
N VAL A 70 -20.40 -2.61 -0.78
CA VAL A 70 -21.54 -1.71 -0.49
C VAL A 70 -21.31 -0.33 -1.11
N GLU A 71 -22.33 0.23 -1.76
CA GLU A 71 -22.26 1.45 -2.58
C GLU A 71 -21.39 2.56 -1.97
N ARG A 72 -21.68 2.90 -0.70
CA ARG A 72 -20.98 3.92 0.09
C ARG A 72 -19.46 3.71 0.22
N PHE A 73 -18.95 2.50 0.02
CA PHE A 73 -17.55 2.14 0.17
C PHE A 73 -16.86 1.73 -1.14
N LYS A 74 -17.56 1.73 -2.27
CA LYS A 74 -16.94 1.52 -3.59
C LYS A 74 -15.76 2.46 -3.87
N PRO A 75 -15.76 3.75 -3.47
CA PRO A 75 -14.61 4.60 -3.71
C PRO A 75 -13.33 4.07 -3.02
N ALA A 76 -13.42 3.24 -1.98
CA ALA A 76 -12.24 2.66 -1.35
C ALA A 76 -11.46 1.75 -2.30
N VAL A 77 -12.17 1.04 -3.18
CA VAL A 77 -11.57 0.18 -4.22
C VAL A 77 -10.90 1.05 -5.28
N VAL A 78 -11.65 2.01 -5.81
CA VAL A 78 -11.26 2.89 -6.90
C VAL A 78 -10.05 3.77 -6.51
N ILE A 79 -10.10 4.40 -5.34
CA ILE A 79 -9.01 5.22 -4.80
C ILE A 79 -7.79 4.34 -4.46
N GLY A 80 -8.02 3.16 -3.87
CA GLY A 80 -6.93 2.23 -3.56
C GLY A 80 -6.18 1.76 -4.81
N ALA A 81 -6.90 1.43 -5.88
CA ALA A 81 -6.35 0.97 -7.15
C ALA A 81 -5.77 2.12 -7.99
N GLY A 82 -6.40 3.29 -7.95
CA GLY A 82 -6.04 4.44 -8.77
C GLY A 82 -4.94 5.33 -8.20
N LEU A 83 -4.75 5.34 -6.88
CA LEU A 83 -3.72 6.15 -6.19
C LEU A 83 -2.68 5.30 -5.44
N GLY A 84 -2.84 3.98 -5.42
CA GLY A 84 -1.91 3.07 -4.72
C GLY A 84 -1.81 3.34 -3.22
N LEU A 85 -2.87 3.83 -2.59
CA LEU A 85 -2.88 4.18 -1.17
C LEU A 85 -2.82 2.93 -0.28
N ARG A 86 -2.19 3.05 0.90
CA ARG A 86 -2.28 2.03 1.96
C ARG A 86 -3.67 2.03 2.58
N PRO A 87 -4.13 0.94 3.22
CA PRO A 87 -5.48 0.88 3.81
C PRO A 87 -5.77 2.04 4.77
N GLY A 88 -4.83 2.38 5.66
CA GLY A 88 -5.00 3.52 6.57
C GLY A 88 -5.01 4.89 5.86
N GLU A 89 -4.42 5.01 4.68
CA GLU A 89 -4.44 6.22 3.84
C GLU A 89 -5.76 6.30 3.06
N VAL A 90 -6.29 5.18 2.57
CA VAL A 90 -7.64 5.10 1.97
C VAL A 90 -8.69 5.51 2.99
N LEU A 91 -8.62 4.99 4.23
CA LEU A 91 -9.55 5.37 5.27
C LEU A 91 -9.41 6.84 5.72
N ALA A 92 -8.24 7.44 5.49
CA ALA A 92 -7.97 8.85 5.78
C ALA A 92 -8.17 9.75 4.54
N PHE A 93 -8.73 9.21 3.45
CA PHE A 93 -8.93 9.95 2.22
C PHE A 93 -9.87 11.14 2.45
N SER A 94 -9.44 12.30 1.96
CA SER A 94 -10.15 13.56 2.04
C SER A 94 -10.16 14.22 0.66
N PRO A 95 -11.34 14.60 0.12
CA PRO A 95 -11.45 15.33 -1.13
C PRO A 95 -10.68 16.67 -1.12
N ASP A 96 -10.54 17.28 0.05
CA ASP A 96 -9.83 18.55 0.26
C ASP A 96 -8.33 18.47 -0.10
N ASN A 97 -7.80 17.26 -0.28
CA ASN A 97 -6.41 17.05 -0.70
C ASN A 97 -6.22 16.88 -2.21
N ILE A 98 -7.29 17.01 -3.00
CA ILE A 98 -7.21 17.03 -4.46
C ILE A 98 -6.83 18.43 -4.91
N ASP A 99 -5.66 18.53 -5.54
CA ASP A 99 -5.26 19.71 -6.29
C ASP A 99 -5.73 19.53 -7.74
N ARG A 100 -6.86 20.16 -8.08
CA ARG A 100 -7.52 20.01 -9.39
C ARG A 100 -6.77 20.72 -10.52
N GLU A 101 -6.00 21.76 -10.20
CA GLU A 101 -5.20 22.47 -11.20
C GLU A 101 -3.99 21.63 -11.61
N LYS A 102 -3.31 21.02 -10.64
CA LYS A 102 -2.15 20.17 -10.90
C LYS A 102 -2.51 18.72 -11.23
N MET A 103 -3.77 18.33 -11.08
CA MET A 103 -4.23 16.95 -11.20
C MET A 103 -3.42 15.99 -10.33
N VAL A 104 -3.30 16.32 -9.03
CA VAL A 104 -2.62 15.47 -8.05
C VAL A 104 -3.44 15.29 -6.78
N TYR A 105 -3.33 14.12 -6.17
CA TYR A 105 -3.77 13.89 -4.81
C TYR A 105 -2.61 14.02 -3.83
N ARG A 106 -2.74 14.90 -2.83
CA ARG A 106 -1.72 15.08 -1.78
C ARG A 106 -2.01 14.14 -0.61
N CYS A 107 -1.30 13.01 -0.55
CA CYS A 107 -1.41 12.09 0.58
C CYS A 107 -0.61 12.63 1.78
N THR A 108 -1.32 13.25 2.73
CA THR A 108 -0.73 13.91 3.91
C THR A 108 -0.85 13.11 5.19
N ARG A 109 -1.78 12.14 5.24
CA ARG A 109 -2.17 11.46 6.49
C ARG A 109 -2.65 10.03 6.29
N GLN A 110 -2.66 9.28 7.39
CA GLN A 110 -3.28 7.97 7.53
C GLN A 110 -3.95 7.85 8.90
N LEU A 111 -4.96 6.98 8.98
CA LEU A 111 -5.59 6.60 10.24
C LEU A 111 -4.86 5.42 10.88
N VAL A 112 -4.47 5.59 12.13
CA VAL A 112 -3.78 4.57 12.93
C VAL A 112 -4.39 4.45 14.32
N MET A 113 -4.27 3.27 14.92
CA MET A 113 -4.58 3.04 16.33
C MET A 113 -3.30 3.14 17.15
N VAL A 114 -3.26 4.04 18.12
CA VAL A 114 -2.14 4.22 19.05
C VAL A 114 -2.68 4.18 20.47
N LYS A 115 -2.25 3.18 21.26
CA LYS A 115 -2.72 2.97 22.65
C LYS A 115 -4.27 2.97 22.77
N GLY A 116 -4.96 2.33 21.83
CA GLY A 116 -6.43 2.25 21.83
C GLY A 116 -7.16 3.50 21.32
N VAL A 117 -6.45 4.59 21.04
CA VAL A 117 -7.01 5.83 20.48
C VAL A 117 -6.73 5.90 18.99
N GLN A 118 -7.75 6.27 18.21
CA GLN A 118 -7.59 6.52 16.78
C GLN A 118 -6.99 7.91 16.57
N LYS A 119 -5.95 8.00 15.73
CA LYS A 119 -5.20 9.23 15.50
C LYS A 119 -4.92 9.43 14.02
N PHE A 120 -4.80 10.71 13.63
CA PHE A 120 -4.10 11.06 12.40
C PHE A 120 -2.59 10.91 12.63
N LYS A 121 -1.92 10.42 11.60
CA LYS A 121 -0.46 10.30 11.58
C LYS A 121 0.05 10.52 10.16
N LEU A 122 1.27 11.02 10.04
CA LEU A 122 1.96 11.09 8.75
C LEU A 122 2.07 9.69 8.14
N PRO A 123 2.04 9.57 6.80
CA PRO A 123 2.35 8.34 6.09
C PRO A 123 3.69 7.75 6.56
N LYS A 124 3.83 6.44 6.42
CA LYS A 124 5.08 5.74 6.79
C LYS A 124 6.26 6.40 6.09
N GLY A 125 7.29 6.78 6.85
CA GLY A 125 8.42 7.58 6.38
C GLY A 125 8.36 9.06 6.75
N ARG A 126 7.26 9.51 7.40
CA ARG A 126 7.05 10.90 7.84
C ARG A 126 7.11 11.93 6.71
N LYS A 127 6.66 11.56 5.52
CA LYS A 127 6.66 12.44 4.35
C LYS A 127 5.28 12.48 3.72
N VAL A 128 4.85 13.69 3.38
CA VAL A 128 3.74 13.90 2.44
C VAL A 128 4.21 13.53 1.05
N ARG A 129 3.28 13.15 0.19
CA ARG A 129 3.58 12.85 -1.22
C ARG A 129 2.43 13.26 -2.12
N GLU A 130 2.79 13.65 -3.33
CA GLU A 130 1.84 13.91 -4.40
C GLU A 130 1.77 12.69 -5.31
N ILE A 131 0.56 12.34 -5.71
CA ILE A 131 0.27 11.20 -6.56
C ILE A 131 -0.51 11.74 -7.76
N PRO A 132 -0.05 11.50 -9.01
CA PRO A 132 -0.80 11.90 -10.19
C PRO A 132 -2.23 11.33 -10.16
N LEU A 133 -3.20 12.19 -10.47
CA LEU A 133 -4.61 11.87 -10.48
C LEU A 133 -5.10 11.85 -11.93
N GLY A 134 -5.59 10.71 -12.40
CA GLY A 134 -6.18 10.62 -13.73
C GLY A 134 -7.57 11.26 -13.80
N TYR A 135 -7.93 11.85 -14.95
CA TYR A 135 -9.23 12.50 -15.16
C TYR A 135 -10.41 11.56 -14.87
N GLY A 136 -10.42 10.35 -15.44
CA GLY A 136 -11.51 9.39 -15.20
C GLY A 136 -11.60 8.91 -13.74
N LEU A 137 -10.51 8.97 -12.98
CA LEU A 137 -10.53 8.70 -11.54
C LEU A 137 -11.16 9.87 -10.78
N LEU A 138 -10.82 11.12 -11.14
CA LEU A 138 -11.43 12.30 -10.56
C LEU A 138 -12.94 12.35 -10.84
N GLU A 139 -13.36 12.07 -12.07
CA GLU A 139 -14.78 11.99 -12.45
C GLU A 139 -15.54 10.97 -11.60
N LYS A 140 -14.97 9.76 -11.41
CA LYS A 140 -15.54 8.76 -10.51
C LYS A 140 -15.65 9.29 -9.08
N ILE A 141 -14.60 9.91 -8.56
CA ILE A 141 -14.61 10.46 -7.19
C ILE A 141 -15.69 11.53 -7.05
N ASP A 142 -15.80 12.45 -8.02
CA ASP A 142 -16.77 13.53 -7.99
C ASP A 142 -18.21 13.01 -8.02
N ALA A 143 -18.51 12.06 -8.90
CA ALA A 143 -19.82 11.40 -8.91
C ALA A 143 -20.18 10.77 -7.56
N TYR A 144 -19.21 10.13 -6.88
CA TYR A 144 -19.44 9.60 -5.54
C TYR A 144 -19.62 10.68 -4.48
N LEU A 145 -18.99 11.85 -4.61
CA LEU A 145 -19.12 12.94 -3.64
C LEU A 145 -20.49 13.61 -3.69
N GLU A 146 -21.15 13.61 -4.86
CA GLU A 146 -22.52 14.09 -5.01
C GLU A 146 -23.51 13.24 -4.20
N GLU A 147 -23.34 11.91 -4.21
CA GLU A 147 -24.21 10.98 -3.50
C GLU A 147 -23.81 10.79 -2.02
N TYR A 148 -22.51 10.80 -1.74
CA TYR A 148 -21.93 10.53 -0.42
C TYR A 148 -21.01 11.68 0.03
N PRO A 149 -21.57 12.77 0.58
CA PRO A 149 -20.77 13.90 1.01
C PRO A 149 -19.78 13.49 2.13
N PRO A 150 -18.56 14.05 2.12
CA PRO A 150 -17.55 13.73 3.12
C PRO A 150 -17.97 14.27 4.49
N VAL A 151 -17.56 13.59 5.55
CA VAL A 151 -17.95 13.93 6.92
C VAL A 151 -16.77 14.56 7.66
N ALA A 152 -17.00 15.70 8.29
CA ALA A 152 -16.01 16.35 9.15
C ALA A 152 -15.69 15.47 10.38
N VAL A 153 -14.42 15.10 10.53
CA VAL A 153 -13.95 14.25 11.62
C VAL A 153 -12.77 14.92 12.31
N THR A 154 -12.89 15.13 13.62
CA THR A 154 -11.83 15.69 14.46
C THR A 154 -11.10 14.58 15.19
N LEU A 155 -9.79 14.44 14.96
CA LEU A 155 -8.94 13.46 15.66
C LEU A 155 -7.63 14.10 16.13
N PRO A 156 -7.02 13.57 17.19
CA PRO A 156 -5.71 14.01 17.63
C PRO A 156 -4.60 13.50 16.70
N TRP A 157 -3.52 14.27 16.57
CA TRP A 157 -2.29 13.84 15.91
C TRP A 157 -1.42 12.93 16.81
N GLY A 158 -0.72 11.98 16.19
CA GLY A 158 -0.11 10.84 16.87
C GLY A 158 1.41 10.66 16.76
N GLU A 159 2.22 11.66 17.13
CA GLU A 159 3.70 11.48 17.25
C GLU A 159 4.28 11.67 18.68
N ARG A 160 3.73 12.55 19.52
CA ARG A 160 4.09 12.77 20.96
C ARG A 160 2.88 13.32 21.73
N ASP A 161 2.92 13.26 23.07
CA ASP A 161 1.89 13.83 23.95
C ASP A 161 1.93 15.38 23.91
N GLY A 162 0.76 16.02 23.77
CA GLY A 162 0.59 17.46 23.48
C GLY A 162 -0.32 17.76 22.27
N GLN A 163 -1.43 17.02 22.16
CA GLN A 163 -2.17 16.73 20.93
C GLN A 163 -2.82 17.96 20.26
N ALA A 164 -2.27 18.41 19.13
CA ALA A 164 -3.05 19.19 18.17
C ALA A 164 -4.16 18.28 17.60
N TYR A 165 -5.40 18.77 17.65
CA TYR A 165 -6.51 18.17 16.94
C TYR A 165 -6.58 18.77 15.54
N GLU A 166 -6.93 17.95 14.56
CA GLU A 166 -7.24 18.42 13.21
C GLU A 166 -8.64 17.92 12.86
N THR A 167 -9.43 18.79 12.25
CA THR A 167 -10.71 18.44 11.64
C THR A 167 -10.49 18.25 10.14
N VAL A 168 -10.88 17.10 9.61
CA VAL A 168 -10.71 16.75 8.20
C VAL A 168 -12.01 16.18 7.66
N ASN A 169 -12.40 16.56 6.44
CA ASN A 169 -13.54 15.96 5.74
C ASN A 169 -13.14 14.60 5.18
N LEU A 170 -13.58 13.52 5.83
CA LEU A 170 -13.25 12.15 5.44
C LEU A 170 -14.37 11.55 4.61
N LEU A 171 -14.00 10.90 3.50
CA LEU A 171 -14.95 10.16 2.66
C LEU A 171 -15.33 8.81 3.32
N MET A 172 -14.37 8.17 4.00
CA MET A 172 -14.49 6.82 4.56
C MET A 172 -14.84 6.81 6.05
N THR A 173 -16.05 7.25 6.39
CA THR A 173 -16.59 7.19 7.77
C THR A 173 -17.68 6.14 7.89
N LYS A 174 -18.21 5.85 9.07
CA LYS A 174 -19.48 5.12 9.25
C LYS A 174 -20.67 6.07 9.01
N PRO A 175 -21.90 5.56 8.82
CA PRO A 175 -23.10 6.43 8.77
C PRO A 175 -23.25 7.33 10.01
N SER A 176 -22.74 6.90 11.17
CA SER A 176 -22.71 7.71 12.40
C SER A 176 -21.64 8.82 12.41
N GLY A 177 -20.89 9.00 11.32
CA GLY A 177 -19.76 9.94 11.21
C GLY A 177 -18.46 9.47 11.87
N VAL A 178 -18.47 8.35 12.59
CA VAL A 178 -17.26 7.81 13.24
C VAL A 178 -16.32 7.21 12.18
N PRO A 179 -15.02 7.55 12.17
CA PRO A 179 -14.08 6.99 11.22
C PRO A 179 -13.91 5.47 11.39
N TYR A 180 -13.65 4.76 10.30
CA TYR A 180 -13.36 3.32 10.37
C TYR A 180 -11.98 3.05 10.97
N LYS A 181 -11.87 1.94 11.69
CA LYS A 181 -10.59 1.29 12.01
C LYS A 181 -10.27 0.30 10.89
N ASN A 182 -8.99 0.12 10.54
CA ASN A 182 -8.55 -0.83 9.50
C ASN A 182 -9.18 -2.23 9.69
N GLN A 183 -9.09 -2.80 10.90
CA GLN A 183 -9.67 -4.12 11.18
C GLN A 183 -11.19 -4.15 11.03
N SER A 184 -11.89 -3.11 11.50
CA SER A 184 -13.36 -3.04 11.40
C SER A 184 -13.83 -2.88 9.96
N PHE A 185 -13.11 -2.09 9.14
CA PHE A 185 -13.40 -1.98 7.71
C PHE A 185 -13.12 -3.31 7.00
N HIS A 186 -12.00 -3.96 7.34
CA HIS A 186 -11.64 -5.25 6.77
C HIS A 186 -12.72 -6.31 7.04
N MET A 187 -13.15 -6.46 8.30
CA MET A 187 -14.14 -7.46 8.68
C MET A 187 -15.57 -7.11 8.22
N GLY A 188 -15.94 -5.83 8.22
CA GLY A 188 -17.32 -5.39 7.98
C GLY A 188 -17.64 -4.98 6.55
N VAL A 189 -16.63 -4.68 5.73
CA VAL A 189 -16.81 -4.18 4.35
C VAL A 189 -16.01 -5.03 3.37
N TRP A 190 -14.70 -5.18 3.62
CA TRP A 190 -13.81 -5.84 2.65
C TRP A 190 -14.07 -7.33 2.51
N LEU A 191 -14.04 -8.11 3.60
CA LEU A 191 -14.29 -9.56 3.55
C LEU A 191 -15.69 -9.90 3.02
N PRO A 192 -16.78 -9.22 3.46
CA PRO A 192 -18.11 -9.45 2.89
C PRO A 192 -18.17 -9.24 1.37
N ALA A 193 -17.41 -8.31 0.81
CA ALA A 193 -17.38 -8.09 -0.64
C ALA A 193 -16.83 -9.31 -1.41
N PHE A 194 -15.89 -10.07 -0.86
CA PHE A 194 -15.44 -11.32 -1.49
C PHE A 194 -16.54 -12.37 -1.50
N VAL A 195 -17.29 -12.48 -0.41
CA VAL A 195 -18.42 -13.40 -0.31
C VAL A 195 -19.50 -13.02 -1.31
N ALA A 196 -19.85 -11.73 -1.38
CA ALA A 196 -20.84 -11.20 -2.32
C ALA A 196 -20.40 -11.37 -3.79
N ALA A 197 -19.10 -11.23 -4.08
CA ALA A 197 -18.53 -11.47 -5.41
C ALA A 197 -18.38 -12.96 -5.78
N GLY A 198 -18.63 -13.90 -4.85
CA GLY A 198 -18.38 -15.33 -5.06
C GLY A 198 -16.90 -15.67 -5.20
N LEU A 199 -16.00 -14.87 -4.62
CA LEU A 199 -14.55 -15.01 -4.73
C LEU A 199 -13.94 -15.58 -3.46
N ALA A 200 -13.01 -16.53 -3.61
CA ALA A 200 -12.19 -16.98 -2.49
C ALA A 200 -11.29 -15.84 -1.99
N TYR A 201 -11.16 -15.73 -0.66
CA TYR A 201 -10.29 -14.78 0.01
C TYR A 201 -9.04 -15.48 0.56
N VAL A 202 -7.87 -14.97 0.18
CA VAL A 202 -6.57 -15.46 0.62
C VAL A 202 -5.86 -14.38 1.44
N ASN A 203 -5.72 -14.60 2.75
CA ASN A 203 -5.24 -13.62 3.73
C ASN A 203 -3.95 -12.87 3.32
N ASP A 204 -2.99 -13.55 2.69
CA ASP A 204 -1.69 -12.97 2.34
C ASP A 204 -1.66 -12.28 0.97
N ARG A 205 -2.76 -12.31 0.22
CA ARG A 205 -2.82 -11.77 -1.16
C ARG A 205 -3.98 -10.81 -1.39
N ASP A 206 -5.10 -11.02 -0.71
CA ASP A 206 -6.37 -10.40 -1.06
C ASP A 206 -6.79 -9.23 -0.15
N GLY A 207 -5.96 -8.87 0.82
CA GLY A 207 -6.18 -7.62 1.57
C GLY A 207 -6.14 -6.40 0.65
N MET A 208 -6.63 -5.24 1.11
CA MET A 208 -6.64 -3.99 0.33
C MET A 208 -5.27 -3.57 -0.25
N HIS A 209 -4.15 -4.09 0.27
CA HIS A 209 -2.83 -3.90 -0.34
C HIS A 209 -2.72 -4.45 -1.76
N ALA A 210 -3.58 -5.40 -2.16
CA ALA A 210 -3.68 -5.90 -3.53
C ALA A 210 -3.95 -4.79 -4.54
N LEU A 211 -4.80 -3.83 -4.19
CA LEU A 211 -5.12 -2.66 -5.03
C LEU A 211 -3.88 -1.80 -5.28
N ARG A 212 -3.05 -1.63 -4.25
CA ARG A 212 -1.77 -0.94 -4.36
C ARG A 212 -0.76 -1.69 -5.24
N HIS A 213 -0.78 -3.02 -5.22
CA HIS A 213 0.05 -3.83 -6.10
C HIS A 213 -0.41 -3.72 -7.56
N LEU A 214 -1.71 -3.63 -7.81
CA LEU A 214 -2.24 -3.31 -9.13
C LEU A 214 -1.78 -1.94 -9.61
N PHE A 215 -1.91 -0.89 -8.80
CA PHE A 215 -1.42 0.44 -9.14
C PHE A 215 0.05 0.40 -9.56
N ALA A 216 0.90 -0.27 -8.77
CA ALA A 216 2.33 -0.39 -9.06
C ALA A 216 2.59 -1.13 -10.37
N SER A 217 1.89 -2.25 -10.60
CA SER A 217 1.99 -3.03 -11.84
C SER A 217 1.60 -2.21 -13.07
N LEU A 218 0.47 -1.50 -12.98
CA LEU A 218 -0.04 -0.66 -14.06
C LEU A 218 0.96 0.46 -14.41
N MET A 219 1.50 1.15 -13.41
CA MET A 219 2.47 2.22 -13.63
C MET A 219 3.74 1.69 -14.34
N LEU A 220 4.27 0.55 -13.89
CA LEU A 220 5.47 -0.05 -14.48
C LEU A 220 5.22 -0.57 -15.89
N SER A 221 4.06 -1.19 -16.15
CA SER A 221 3.70 -1.66 -17.50
C SER A 221 3.57 -0.49 -18.48
N ARG A 222 3.12 0.69 -18.02
CA ARG A 222 3.08 1.93 -18.80
C ARG A 222 4.39 2.72 -18.82
N GLY A 223 5.48 2.17 -18.28
CA GLY A 223 6.82 2.74 -18.40
C GLY A 223 7.16 3.84 -17.39
N VAL A 224 6.33 4.06 -16.37
CA VAL A 224 6.67 4.95 -15.25
C VAL A 224 7.92 4.43 -14.55
N SER A 225 8.88 5.33 -14.25
CA SER A 225 10.15 4.91 -13.67
C SER A 225 9.98 4.38 -12.23
N ILE A 226 10.89 3.50 -11.80
CA ILE A 226 10.93 3.02 -10.41
C ILE A 226 11.08 4.17 -9.41
N LYS A 227 11.79 5.23 -9.79
CA LYS A 227 11.95 6.44 -8.96
C LYS A 227 10.61 7.14 -8.74
N GLU A 228 9.87 7.41 -9.80
CA GLU A 228 8.54 8.03 -9.73
C GLU A 228 7.56 7.15 -8.96
N LEU A 229 7.48 5.86 -9.30
CA LEU A 229 6.61 4.93 -8.59
C LEU A 229 6.95 4.87 -7.10
N SER A 230 8.24 4.82 -6.74
CA SER A 230 8.69 4.83 -5.35
C SER A 230 8.22 6.09 -4.61
N ALA A 231 8.26 7.25 -5.26
CA ALA A 231 7.76 8.50 -4.73
C ALA A 231 6.24 8.47 -4.53
N TYR A 232 5.47 8.05 -5.54
CA TYR A 232 4.01 7.95 -5.48
C TYR A 232 3.52 6.96 -4.42
N LEU A 233 4.25 5.86 -4.24
CA LEU A 233 3.98 4.87 -3.21
C LEU A 233 4.44 5.32 -1.82
N GLY A 234 5.31 6.34 -1.70
CA GLY A 234 5.88 6.76 -0.43
C GLY A 234 6.75 5.67 0.19
N HIS A 235 7.61 5.05 -0.62
CA HIS A 235 8.65 4.15 -0.15
C HIS A 235 9.88 4.97 0.27
N SER A 236 10.47 4.61 1.41
CA SER A 236 11.67 5.30 1.93
C SER A 236 12.95 4.95 1.16
N SER A 237 12.87 4.00 0.22
CA SER A 237 13.99 3.55 -0.59
C SER A 237 13.45 2.98 -1.91
N GLU A 238 14.01 3.45 -3.02
CA GLU A 238 13.73 2.95 -4.37
C GLU A 238 14.14 1.48 -4.50
N ALA A 239 15.21 1.06 -3.81
CA ALA A 239 15.64 -0.33 -3.78
C ALA A 239 14.57 -1.27 -3.18
N PHE A 240 13.72 -0.76 -2.27
CA PHE A 240 12.55 -1.53 -1.81
C PHE A 240 11.55 -1.72 -2.95
N THR A 241 11.21 -0.65 -3.67
CA THR A 241 10.29 -0.69 -4.83
C THR A 241 10.78 -1.65 -5.89
N LEU A 242 12.06 -1.51 -6.28
CA LEU A 242 12.70 -2.39 -7.26
C LEU A 242 12.60 -3.86 -6.81
N ARG A 243 13.08 -4.18 -5.60
CA ARG A 243 13.04 -5.55 -5.08
C ARG A 243 11.64 -6.17 -5.04
N VAL A 244 10.61 -5.36 -4.81
CA VAL A 244 9.22 -5.84 -4.70
C VAL A 244 8.54 -6.03 -6.06
N TYR A 245 8.91 -5.24 -7.07
CA TYR A 245 8.19 -5.20 -8.35
C TYR A 245 9.05 -5.52 -9.58
N THR A 246 10.35 -5.79 -9.43
CA THR A 246 11.25 -6.15 -10.55
C THR A 246 10.69 -7.29 -11.40
N HIS A 247 10.04 -8.29 -10.80
CA HIS A 247 9.48 -9.43 -11.53
C HIS A 247 8.28 -9.05 -12.42
N LEU A 248 7.67 -7.88 -12.20
CA LEU A 248 6.59 -7.33 -13.04
C LEU A 248 7.12 -6.46 -14.18
N MET A 249 8.40 -6.08 -14.14
CA MET A 249 9.02 -5.26 -15.18
C MET A 249 9.39 -6.17 -16.35
N GLU A 250 8.54 -6.21 -17.36
CA GLU A 250 8.88 -6.88 -18.61
C GLU A 250 10.10 -6.19 -19.26
N THR A 251 11.09 -6.99 -19.64
CA THR A 251 12.19 -6.54 -20.48
C THR A 251 11.66 -6.28 -21.87
N SER A 252 11.24 -5.06 -22.12
CA SER A 252 10.75 -4.68 -23.44
C SER A 252 11.93 -4.27 -24.31
N TYR A 253 12.60 -5.27 -24.88
CA TYR A 253 13.55 -5.06 -25.97
C TYR A 253 12.94 -4.21 -27.08
N GLU A 254 11.64 -4.33 -27.32
CA GLU A 254 10.89 -3.50 -28.27
C GLU A 254 10.83 -2.02 -27.86
N ARG A 255 10.50 -1.69 -26.61
CA ARG A 255 10.57 -0.29 -26.13
C ARG A 255 11.99 0.26 -26.23
N ALA A 256 13.00 -0.54 -25.89
CA ALA A 256 14.40 -0.13 -25.99
C ALA A 256 14.80 0.10 -27.46
N ARG A 257 14.43 -0.80 -28.38
CA ARG A 257 14.64 -0.63 -29.83
C ARG A 257 13.91 0.59 -30.37
N ALA A 258 12.64 0.77 -30.04
CA ALA A 258 11.83 1.92 -30.47
C ALA A 258 12.43 3.25 -29.99
N ALA A 259 12.96 3.30 -28.76
CA ALA A 259 13.63 4.49 -28.26
C ALA A 259 14.92 4.81 -29.04
N ILE A 260 15.74 3.80 -29.34
CA ILE A 260 16.94 3.97 -30.19
C ILE A 260 16.53 4.40 -31.61
N ASP A 261 15.56 3.72 -32.21
CA ASP A 261 15.03 4.04 -33.54
C ASP A 261 14.50 5.48 -33.62
N SER A 262 13.84 5.99 -32.58
CA SER A 262 13.35 7.38 -32.58
C SER A 262 14.45 8.44 -32.72
N VAL A 263 15.71 8.09 -32.41
CA VAL A 263 16.87 8.98 -32.52
C VAL A 263 17.64 8.74 -33.82
N PHE A 264 17.75 7.47 -34.25
CA PHE A 264 18.66 7.09 -35.33
C PHE A 264 17.96 6.66 -36.63
N ARG A 265 16.63 6.49 -36.64
CA ARG A 265 15.87 6.16 -37.84
C ARG A 265 15.55 7.48 -38.58
N PRO A 266 16.01 7.65 -39.83
CA PRO A 266 15.70 8.85 -40.60
C PRO A 266 14.19 8.99 -40.75
N SER A 267 13.66 10.20 -40.59
CA SER A 267 12.22 10.52 -40.62
C SER A 267 11.55 10.32 -42.00
N GLY A 268 12.17 9.58 -42.92
CA GLY A 268 11.78 9.48 -44.34
C GLY A 268 11.09 8.19 -44.78
N ASP A 269 11.17 7.08 -44.03
CA ASP A 269 10.78 5.75 -44.56
C ASP A 269 9.47 5.18 -43.97
N LEU A 270 8.44 6.01 -43.79
CA LEU A 270 7.07 5.54 -43.50
C LEU A 270 6.12 5.61 -44.70
N ALA A 271 6.63 5.90 -45.91
CA ALA A 271 5.81 5.98 -47.13
C ALA A 271 5.80 4.71 -48.01
N SER A 272 6.41 3.59 -47.60
CA SER A 272 6.39 2.37 -48.42
C SER A 272 6.34 1.07 -47.61
N ALA A 273 5.17 0.76 -47.07
CA ALA A 273 4.75 -0.63 -46.84
C ALA A 273 3.22 -0.65 -46.77
N ALA A 274 2.60 -0.66 -47.95
CA ALA A 274 1.25 -1.18 -48.16
C ALA A 274 1.29 -2.72 -48.20
#